data_AF-A0A3R8V345-F1
#
_entry.id   AF-A0A3R8V345-F1
#
_cell.length_a   1.000
_cell.length_b   1.000
_cell.length_c   1.000
_cell.angle_alpha   90.00
_cell.angle_beta   90.00
_cell.angle_gamma   90.00
#
_symmetry.space_group_name_H-M   'P 1'
#
loop_
_entity.id
_entity.type
_entity.pdbx_description
1 polymer ?
#
loop_
_entity_poly.entity_id
_entity_poly.type
_entity_poly.pdbx_seq_one_letter_code
_entity_poly.pdbx_strand_id
1 'polypeptide(L)'
;MVHSMTAFARVERAGSQGTLVWELRSVNHRYLEPHLRLPDALRDLEGAVREGLRQGLSRGKVECTLRLHEDSNGKPLKVDRERAAQLVAAAEEVAGLIKQPAPLNPLEVLSWPGVLVADASDPQALNAEAVALFDEALAELKAGRLREGQELARLINERLDSMATEVTTLRALVPQMLAAQRQKIIDRFGDLKAELDPQRLEQEMVLLAQKSDVAEELDRLSTHVNEVRRVLKSGGAAGRRLDFLMQELNREANTLGSKAFDPRSTQAAVNLKVLIEQMREQVQNIE
;
A
#
# COMPACT_ATOMS: atom_id res chain seq x y z
N MET A 1 -11.67 -9.36 5.57
CA MET A 1 -11.27 -7.96 5.81
C MET A 1 -10.23 -7.58 4.77
N VAL A 2 -10.12 -6.30 4.43
CA VAL A 2 -9.16 -5.80 3.45
C VAL A 2 -7.78 -5.58 4.07
N HIS A 3 -6.73 -5.67 3.26
CA HIS A 3 -5.36 -5.36 3.68
C HIS A 3 -4.88 -4.10 2.97
N SER A 4 -4.00 -3.32 3.61
CA SER A 4 -3.23 -2.29 2.90
C SER A 4 -2.03 -2.93 2.19
N MET A 5 -1.59 -2.33 1.09
CA MET A 5 -0.33 -2.69 0.43
C MET A 5 0.89 -2.02 1.04
N THR A 6 0.69 -1.04 1.91
CA THR A 6 1.74 -0.33 2.66
C THR A 6 1.84 -0.89 4.08
N ALA A 7 3.08 -1.06 4.54
CA ALA A 7 3.42 -1.42 5.91
C ALA A 7 4.94 -1.39 6.09
N PHE A 8 5.37 -1.28 7.33
CA PHE A 8 6.75 -1.42 7.75
C PHE A 8 6.84 -2.38 8.94
N ALA A 9 7.86 -3.22 8.97
CA ALA A 9 8.19 -4.07 10.10
C ALA A 9 9.70 -4.04 10.34
N ARG A 10 10.09 -4.03 11.60
CA ARG A 10 11.49 -4.14 12.00
C ARG A 10 11.59 -5.02 13.23
N VAL A 11 12.36 -6.08 13.09
CA VAL A 11 12.64 -7.02 14.17
C VAL A 11 14.15 -7.18 14.30
N GLU A 12 14.61 -7.38 15.54
CA GLU A 12 16.01 -7.59 15.84
C GLU A 12 16.18 -8.74 16.82
N ARG A 13 17.31 -9.45 16.70
CA ARG A 13 17.66 -10.56 17.57
C ARG A 13 19.15 -10.58 17.82
N ALA A 14 19.51 -10.57 19.09
CA ALA A 14 20.88 -10.82 19.52
C ALA A 14 21.16 -12.32 19.48
N GLY A 15 22.20 -12.71 18.73
CA GLY A 15 22.69 -14.07 18.61
C GLY A 15 24.17 -14.18 19.00
N SER A 16 24.71 -15.40 18.95
CA SER A 16 26.09 -15.69 19.35
C SER A 16 27.17 -15.05 18.44
N GLN A 17 26.77 -14.64 17.23
CA GLN A 17 27.64 -14.07 16.20
C GLN A 17 27.41 -12.57 16.00
N GLY A 18 26.48 -11.97 16.74
CA GLY A 18 26.08 -10.58 16.61
C GLY A 18 24.57 -10.40 16.62
N THR A 19 24.12 -9.18 16.37
CA THR A 19 22.69 -8.84 16.28
C THR A 19 22.23 -8.85 14.83
N LEU A 20 21.24 -9.71 14.54
CA LEU A 20 20.53 -9.74 13.26
C LEU A 20 19.38 -8.72 13.31
N VAL A 21 19.22 -7.94 12.23
CA VAL A 21 18.11 -6.98 12.09
C VAL A 21 17.48 -7.16 10.72
N TRP A 22 16.18 -7.45 10.71
CA TRP A 22 15.35 -7.43 9.50
C TRP A 22 14.53 -6.15 9.46
N GLU A 23 14.58 -5.46 8.31
CA GLU A 23 13.72 -4.33 8.00
C GLU A 23 12.94 -4.66 6.72
N LEU A 24 11.61 -4.75 6.83
CA LEU A 24 10.70 -5.02 5.71
C LEU A 24 9.83 -3.78 5.47
N ARG A 25 9.84 -3.29 4.24
CA ARG A 25 8.99 -2.17 3.79
C ARG A 25 8.18 -2.62 2.58
N SER A 26 6.86 -2.52 2.67
CA SER A 26 5.96 -2.79 1.55
C SER A 26 5.32 -1.52 1.03
N VAL A 27 5.18 -1.43 -0.29
CA VAL A 27 4.49 -0.34 -0.99
C VAL A 27 3.58 -0.90 -2.09
N ASN A 28 2.63 -0.06 -2.53
CA ASN A 28 1.71 -0.38 -3.61
C ASN A 28 2.46 -0.69 -4.92
N HIS A 29 2.23 -1.89 -5.45
CA HIS A 29 2.69 -2.30 -6.77
C HIS A 29 1.77 -3.39 -7.33
N ARG A 30 1.62 -3.43 -8.66
CA ARG A 30 0.68 -4.34 -9.34
C ARG A 30 1.00 -5.82 -9.11
N TYR A 31 2.28 -6.16 -9.02
CA TYR A 31 2.78 -7.52 -8.83
C TYR A 31 3.63 -7.59 -7.57
N LEU A 32 3.78 -8.79 -7.02
CA LEU A 32 4.73 -9.03 -5.94
C LEU A 32 6.16 -8.87 -6.48
N GLU A 33 6.87 -7.85 -6.02
CA GLU A 33 8.24 -7.55 -6.44
C GLU A 33 9.16 -7.50 -5.20
N PRO A 34 9.82 -8.63 -4.86
CA PRO A 34 10.74 -8.68 -3.74
C PRO A 34 12.13 -8.13 -4.10
N HIS A 35 12.55 -7.08 -3.39
CA HIS A 35 13.88 -6.48 -3.46
C HIS A 35 14.65 -6.81 -2.18
N LEU A 36 15.71 -7.60 -2.30
CA LEU A 36 16.45 -8.13 -1.16
C LEU A 36 17.83 -7.48 -1.07
N ARG A 37 18.19 -7.02 0.13
CA ARG A 37 19.52 -6.52 0.47
C ARG A 37 20.06 -7.36 1.62
N LEU A 38 20.95 -8.29 1.29
CA LEU A 38 21.52 -9.26 2.22
C LEU A 38 23.03 -9.02 2.38
N PRO A 39 23.61 -9.22 3.58
CA PRO A 39 25.06 -9.27 3.76
C PRO A 39 25.67 -10.44 2.99
N ASP A 40 26.95 -10.34 2.65
CA ASP A 40 27.66 -11.36 1.87
C ASP A 40 27.64 -12.74 2.52
N ALA A 41 27.76 -12.79 3.84
CA ALA A 41 27.70 -14.02 4.62
C ALA A 41 26.33 -14.72 4.58
N LEU A 42 25.26 -14.03 4.16
CA LEU A 42 23.87 -14.49 4.26
C LEU A 42 23.16 -14.48 2.89
N ARG A 43 23.91 -14.39 1.77
CA ARG A 43 23.31 -14.36 0.42
C ARG A 43 22.55 -15.65 0.08
N ASP A 44 22.94 -16.78 0.64
CA ASP A 44 22.27 -18.08 0.41
C ASP A 44 20.80 -18.09 0.87
N LEU A 45 20.42 -17.15 1.75
CA LEU A 45 19.04 -16.98 2.20
C LEU A 45 18.09 -16.43 1.14
N GLU A 46 18.61 -15.91 0.03
CA GLU A 46 17.79 -15.22 -0.98
C GLU A 46 16.62 -16.09 -1.47
N GLY A 47 16.88 -17.37 -1.73
CA GLY A 47 15.85 -18.31 -2.19
C GLY A 47 14.73 -18.51 -1.16
N ALA A 48 15.09 -18.76 0.10
CA ALA A 48 14.15 -18.97 1.18
C ALA A 48 13.29 -17.72 1.45
N VAL A 49 13.92 -16.55 1.47
CA VAL A 49 13.22 -15.27 1.69
C VAL A 49 12.25 -14.97 0.54
N ARG A 50 12.64 -15.18 -0.72
CA ARG A 50 11.75 -14.99 -1.87
C ARG A 50 10.53 -15.92 -1.80
N GLU A 51 10.73 -17.16 -1.39
CA GLU A 51 9.65 -18.12 -1.25
C GLU A 51 8.69 -17.75 -0.11
N GLY A 52 9.23 -17.38 1.06
CA GLY A 52 8.42 -16.89 2.19
C GLY A 52 7.57 -15.66 1.82
N LEU A 53 8.13 -14.72 1.05
CA LEU A 53 7.38 -13.56 0.53
C LEU A 53 6.24 -13.99 -0.41
N ARG A 54 6.48 -14.94 -1.32
CA ARG A 54 5.45 -15.44 -2.26
C ARG A 54 4.31 -16.16 -1.55
N GLN A 55 4.62 -16.93 -0.52
CA GLN A 55 3.61 -17.61 0.28
C GLN A 55 2.86 -16.64 1.19
N GLY A 56 3.53 -15.56 1.60
CA GLY A 56 2.97 -14.60 2.55
C GLY A 56 2.16 -13.46 1.94
N LEU A 57 2.49 -13.01 0.73
CA LEU A 57 1.97 -11.78 0.15
C LEU A 57 1.49 -12.00 -1.27
N SER A 58 0.34 -11.41 -1.63
CA SER A 58 -0.23 -11.56 -2.98
C SER A 58 0.37 -10.57 -3.99
N ARG A 59 0.67 -9.34 -3.56
CA ARG A 59 1.19 -8.25 -4.39
C ARG A 59 1.89 -7.15 -3.58
N GLY A 60 2.54 -6.24 -4.29
CA GLY A 60 3.26 -5.11 -3.73
C GLY A 60 4.76 -5.22 -3.93
N LYS A 61 5.45 -4.09 -3.91
CA LYS A 61 6.91 -4.08 -3.91
C LYS A 61 7.36 -4.16 -2.45
N VAL A 62 8.23 -5.12 -2.15
CA VAL A 62 8.68 -5.38 -0.78
C VAL A 62 10.20 -5.29 -0.74
N GLU A 63 10.69 -4.26 -0.06
CA GLU A 63 12.11 -4.08 0.22
C GLU A 63 12.42 -4.78 1.54
N CYS A 64 13.26 -5.82 1.50
CA CYS A 64 13.70 -6.55 2.67
C CYS A 64 15.21 -6.34 2.83
N THR A 65 15.61 -5.74 3.94
CA THR A 65 17.02 -5.51 4.27
C THR A 65 17.37 -6.32 5.49
N LEU A 66 18.40 -7.16 5.38
CA LEU A 66 19.02 -7.86 6.48
C LEU A 66 20.33 -7.17 6.83
N ARG A 67 20.55 -6.91 8.12
CA ARG A 67 21.84 -6.45 8.65
C ARG A 67 22.32 -7.40 9.73
N LEU A 68 23.61 -7.66 9.72
CA LEU A 68 24.31 -8.34 10.80
C LEU A 68 25.25 -7.33 11.44
N HIS A 69 24.98 -6.98 12.68
CA HIS A 69 25.88 -6.18 13.51
C HIS A 69 26.70 -7.13 14.35
N GLU A 70 27.94 -7.39 13.94
CA GLU A 70 28.86 -8.22 14.71
C GLU A 70 29.18 -7.54 16.05
N ASP A 71 28.96 -8.25 17.15
CA ASP A 71 29.45 -7.81 18.45
C ASP A 71 30.97 -8.03 18.50
N SER A 72 31.73 -7.01 18.10
CA SER A 72 33.20 -6.98 18.18
C SER A 72 33.70 -6.76 19.61
N ASN A 73 32.80 -6.48 20.56
CA ASN A 73 33.16 -6.27 21.95
C ASN A 73 33.51 -7.59 22.65
N GLY A 74 34.80 -7.89 22.71
CA GLY A 74 35.38 -8.83 23.69
C GLY A 74 35.82 -10.19 23.15
N LYS A 75 35.71 -10.47 21.85
CA LYS A 75 36.33 -11.67 21.27
C LYS A 75 37.82 -11.41 20.98
N PRO A 76 38.76 -12.13 21.62
CA PRO A 76 40.18 -11.96 21.33
C PRO A 76 40.45 -12.35 19.88
N LEU A 77 41.19 -11.53 19.15
CA LEU A 77 41.66 -11.86 17.80
C LEU A 77 42.42 -13.18 17.86
N LYS A 78 41.96 -14.19 17.12
CA LYS A 78 42.65 -15.47 16.98
C LYS A 78 43.59 -15.38 15.79
N VAL A 79 44.88 -15.64 16.04
CA VAL A 79 45.91 -15.70 15.00
C VAL A 79 46.22 -17.16 14.73
N ASP A 80 46.15 -17.56 13.46
CA ASP A 80 46.75 -18.81 13.01
C ASP A 80 48.27 -18.65 13.09
N ARG A 81 48.86 -19.16 14.17
CA ARG A 81 50.29 -19.01 14.46
C ARG A 81 51.16 -19.71 13.42
N GLU A 82 50.70 -20.83 12.87
CA GLU A 82 51.46 -21.60 11.89
C GLU A 82 51.52 -20.83 10.57
N ARG A 83 50.37 -20.33 10.11
CA ARG A 83 50.28 -19.53 8.89
C ARG A 83 50.98 -18.18 9.03
N ALA A 84 50.89 -17.55 10.20
CA ALA A 84 51.66 -16.34 10.50
C ALA A 84 53.16 -16.60 10.43
N ALA A 85 53.64 -17.70 11.02
CA ALA A 85 55.06 -18.07 10.99
C ALA A 85 55.55 -18.36 9.57
N GLN A 86 54.77 -19.08 8.76
CA GLN A 86 55.09 -19.33 7.35
C GLN A 86 55.19 -18.02 6.55
N LEU A 87 54.27 -17.08 6.78
CA LEU A 87 54.29 -15.78 6.09
C LEU A 87 55.49 -14.92 6.52
N VAL A 88 55.80 -14.87 7.82
CA VAL A 88 56.96 -14.15 8.34
C VAL A 88 58.25 -14.70 7.74
N ALA A 89 58.42 -16.03 7.74
CA ALA A 89 59.59 -16.67 7.15
C ALA A 89 59.76 -16.35 5.66
N ALA A 90 58.68 -16.39 4.88
CA ALA A 90 58.71 -16.02 3.47
C ALA A 90 59.05 -14.54 3.24
N ALA A 91 58.51 -13.65 4.08
CA ALA A 91 58.80 -12.21 4.00
C ALA A 91 60.28 -11.91 4.34
N GLU A 92 60.84 -12.60 5.33
CA GLU A 92 62.26 -12.49 5.70
C GLU A 92 63.20 -13.01 4.61
N GLU A 93 62.84 -14.12 3.94
CA GLU A 93 63.60 -14.65 2.79
C GLU A 93 63.69 -13.62 1.66
N VAL A 94 62.54 -13.01 1.31
CA VAL A 94 62.48 -11.96 0.28
C VAL A 94 63.26 -10.71 0.70
N ALA A 95 63.16 -10.30 1.97
CA ALA A 95 63.89 -9.15 2.49
C ALA A 95 65.42 -9.32 2.35
N GLY A 96 65.94 -10.54 2.52
CA GLY A 96 67.35 -10.87 2.33
C GLY A 96 67.89 -10.66 0.91
N LEU A 97 67.02 -10.60 -0.10
CA LEU A 97 67.39 -10.34 -1.50
C LEU A 97 67.50 -8.84 -1.83
N ILE A 98 67.03 -7.97 -0.93
CA ILE A 98 66.93 -6.52 -1.15
C ILE A 98 68.07 -5.81 -0.40
N LYS A 99 68.75 -4.83 -1.02
CA LYS A 99 69.87 -4.11 -0.37
C LYS A 99 69.47 -3.31 0.87
N GLN A 100 68.25 -2.79 0.90
CA GLN A 100 67.68 -1.99 2.00
C GLN A 100 66.17 -2.31 2.13
N PRO A 101 65.80 -3.47 2.68
CA PRO A 101 64.39 -3.82 2.85
C PRO A 101 63.74 -2.93 3.92
N ALA A 102 62.45 -2.66 3.76
CA ALA A 102 61.65 -2.07 4.81
C ALA A 102 61.44 -3.08 5.96
N PRO A 103 61.27 -2.62 7.22
CA PRO A 103 60.94 -3.50 8.33
C PRO A 103 59.56 -4.15 8.13
N LEU A 104 59.44 -5.43 8.48
CA LEU A 104 58.17 -6.15 8.41
C LEU A 104 57.15 -5.51 9.36
N ASN A 105 55.98 -5.19 8.83
CA ASN A 105 54.89 -4.60 9.59
C ASN A 105 53.94 -5.69 10.12
N PRO A 106 53.81 -5.87 11.45
CA PRO A 106 52.90 -6.86 12.01
C PRO A 106 51.43 -6.69 11.59
N LEU A 107 50.99 -5.47 11.28
CA LEU A 107 49.63 -5.23 10.77
C LEU A 107 49.44 -5.78 9.35
N GLU A 108 50.47 -5.75 8.52
CA GLU A 108 50.44 -6.35 7.18
C GLU A 108 50.36 -7.88 7.28
N VAL A 109 51.11 -8.47 8.21
CA VAL A 109 51.05 -9.91 8.53
C VAL A 109 49.65 -10.30 8.99
N LEU A 110 49.06 -9.55 9.91
CA LEU A 110 47.69 -9.80 10.39
C LEU A 110 46.64 -9.64 9.28
N SER A 111 46.83 -8.68 8.37
CA SER A 111 45.91 -8.45 7.24
C SER A 111 45.98 -9.53 6.16
N TRP A 112 46.97 -10.42 6.21
CA TRP A 112 47.17 -11.43 5.20
C TRP A 112 46.10 -12.54 5.28
N PRO A 113 45.52 -12.97 4.13
CA PRO A 113 44.44 -13.96 4.13
C PRO A 113 44.77 -15.25 4.89
N GLY A 114 43.98 -15.53 5.93
CA GLY A 114 44.10 -16.72 6.78
C GLY A 114 45.06 -16.59 7.96
N VAL A 115 45.69 -15.44 8.20
CA VAL A 115 46.47 -15.19 9.43
C VAL A 115 45.56 -14.80 10.59
N LEU A 116 44.63 -13.88 10.37
CA LEU A 116 43.52 -13.65 11.29
C LEU A 116 42.44 -14.71 11.03
N VAL A 117 42.18 -15.53 12.05
CA VAL A 117 41.10 -16.52 12.04
C VAL A 117 39.86 -15.83 12.59
N ALA A 118 38.93 -15.48 11.70
CA ALA A 118 37.56 -15.20 12.13
C ALA A 118 37.04 -16.47 12.83
N ASP A 119 36.38 -16.32 13.99
CA ASP A 119 35.71 -17.46 14.62
C ASP A 119 34.87 -18.16 13.55
N ALA A 120 35.06 -19.48 13.40
CA ALA A 120 34.25 -20.31 12.52
C ALA A 120 32.81 -20.29 13.05
N SER A 121 32.10 -19.25 12.67
CA SER A 121 30.65 -19.13 12.71
C SER A 121 30.11 -20.39 12.05
N ASP A 122 29.24 -21.13 12.74
CA ASP A 122 28.42 -22.14 12.09
C ASP A 122 27.47 -21.38 11.15
N PRO A 123 27.70 -21.42 9.82
CA PRO A 123 26.90 -20.64 8.89
C PRO A 123 25.46 -21.16 8.84
N GLN A 124 25.26 -22.44 9.17
CA GLN A 124 23.97 -23.10 9.12
C GLN A 124 23.08 -22.68 10.29
N ALA A 125 23.66 -22.52 11.48
CA ALA A 125 22.96 -21.97 12.64
C ALA A 125 22.56 -20.50 12.42
N LEU A 126 23.48 -19.68 11.87
CA LEU A 126 23.19 -18.27 11.57
C LEU A 126 22.08 -18.13 10.52
N ASN A 127 22.13 -18.95 9.46
CA ASN A 127 21.10 -18.99 8.43
C ASN A 127 19.73 -19.33 9.01
N ALA A 128 19.66 -20.36 9.87
CA ALA A 128 18.40 -20.76 10.51
C ALA A 128 17.83 -19.64 11.40
N GLU A 129 18.68 -18.96 12.17
CA GLU A 129 18.28 -17.85 13.02
C GLU A 129 17.75 -16.65 12.21
N ALA A 130 18.42 -16.33 11.10
CA ALA A 130 18.02 -15.25 10.20
C ALA A 130 16.70 -15.54 9.47
N VAL A 131 16.44 -16.80 9.09
CA VAL A 131 15.15 -17.21 8.49
C VAL A 131 14.02 -17.15 9.52
N ALA A 132 14.25 -17.65 10.74
CA ALA A 132 13.25 -17.56 11.80
C ALA A 132 12.90 -16.10 12.13
N LEU A 133 13.90 -15.22 12.17
CA LEU A 133 13.68 -13.78 12.36
C LEU A 133 12.94 -13.14 11.17
N PHE A 134 13.21 -13.60 9.94
CA PHE A 134 12.46 -13.16 8.76
C PHE A 134 10.97 -13.52 8.85
N ASP A 135 10.64 -14.73 9.30
CA ASP A 135 9.24 -15.16 9.46
C ASP A 135 8.48 -14.29 10.47
N GLU A 136 9.15 -13.89 11.56
CA GLU A 136 8.62 -12.92 12.52
C GLU A 136 8.41 -11.53 11.90
N ALA A 137 9.39 -11.03 11.16
CA ALA A 137 9.29 -9.76 10.45
C ALA A 137 8.11 -9.76 9.45
N LEU A 138 7.95 -10.88 8.73
CA LEU A 138 6.87 -11.07 7.77
C LEU A 138 5.51 -11.15 8.45
N ALA A 139 5.42 -11.81 9.61
CA ALA A 139 4.20 -11.84 10.41
C ALA A 139 3.82 -10.43 10.91
N GLU A 140 4.79 -9.66 11.40
CA GLU A 140 4.56 -8.27 11.82
C GLU A 140 4.15 -7.37 10.66
N LEU A 141 4.77 -7.54 9.48
CA LEU A 141 4.40 -6.81 8.26
C LEU A 141 2.95 -7.08 7.86
N LYS A 142 2.52 -8.35 7.88
CA LYS A 142 1.13 -8.74 7.60
C LYS A 142 0.15 -8.14 8.60
N ALA A 143 0.52 -8.12 9.88
CA ALA A 143 -0.29 -7.50 10.93
C ALA A 143 -0.40 -5.98 10.73
N GLY A 144 0.70 -5.32 10.32
CA GLY A 144 0.71 -3.91 9.94
C GLY A 144 -0.23 -3.62 8.77
N ARG A 145 -0.12 -4.40 7.69
CA ARG A 145 -1.02 -4.31 6.52
C ARG A 145 -2.49 -4.49 6.88
N LEU A 146 -2.81 -5.41 7.80
CA LEU A 146 -4.18 -5.62 8.26
C LEU A 146 -4.71 -4.41 9.04
N ARG A 147 -3.94 -3.88 10.00
CA ARG A 147 -4.34 -2.70 10.78
C ARG A 147 -4.57 -1.49 9.88
N GLU A 148 -3.67 -1.24 8.95
CA GLU A 148 -3.82 -0.14 7.99
C GLU A 148 -5.02 -0.36 7.07
N GLY A 149 -5.24 -1.59 6.60
CA GLY A 149 -6.43 -1.93 5.81
C GLY A 149 -7.75 -1.68 6.57
N GLN A 150 -7.79 -1.95 7.87
CA GLN A 150 -8.94 -1.66 8.73
C GLN A 150 -9.21 -0.15 8.83
N GLU A 151 -8.17 0.67 9.00
CA GLU A 151 -8.30 2.13 9.00
C GLU A 151 -8.77 2.67 7.65
N LEU A 152 -8.22 2.18 6.54
CA LEU A 152 -8.69 2.55 5.19
C LEU A 152 -10.16 2.18 4.99
N ALA A 153 -10.58 0.99 5.44
CA ALA A 153 -11.97 0.58 5.39
C ALA A 153 -12.88 1.48 6.23
N ARG A 154 -12.43 1.92 7.41
CA ARG A 154 -13.16 2.87 8.25
C ARG A 154 -13.35 4.20 7.54
N LEU A 155 -12.28 4.78 7.00
CA LEU A 155 -12.33 6.05 6.25
C LEU A 155 -13.25 5.98 5.04
N ILE A 156 -13.20 4.89 4.27
CA ILE A 156 -14.09 4.69 3.12
C ILE A 156 -15.55 4.60 3.59
N ASN A 157 -15.85 3.88 4.68
CA ASN A 157 -17.21 3.80 5.21
C ASN A 157 -17.76 5.19 5.64
N GLU A 158 -16.94 6.04 6.28
CA GLU A 158 -17.36 7.41 6.62
C GLU A 158 -17.74 8.25 5.38
N ARG A 159 -17.01 8.04 4.28
CA ARG A 159 -17.33 8.71 3.00
C ARG A 159 -18.59 8.13 2.37
N LEU A 160 -18.81 6.82 2.45
CA LEU A 160 -20.05 6.18 2.02
C LEU A 160 -21.26 6.64 2.84
N ASP A 161 -21.12 6.87 4.16
CA ASP A 161 -22.16 7.45 5.00
C ASP A 161 -22.51 8.88 4.55
N SER A 162 -21.48 9.66 4.22
CA SER A 162 -21.63 11.03 3.70
C SER A 162 -22.34 11.03 2.34
N MET A 163 -21.98 10.12 1.43
CA MET A 163 -22.66 9.95 0.15
C MET A 163 -24.13 9.52 0.33
N ALA A 164 -24.41 8.58 1.23
CA ALA A 164 -25.77 8.14 1.51
C ALA A 164 -26.64 9.30 2.05
N THR A 165 -26.05 10.18 2.86
CA THR A 165 -26.70 11.39 3.38
C THR A 165 -27.02 12.37 2.25
N GLU A 166 -26.09 12.63 1.35
CA GLU A 166 -26.30 13.48 0.17
C GLU A 166 -27.41 12.94 -0.74
N VAL A 167 -27.38 11.63 -1.04
CA VAL A 167 -28.39 10.95 -1.85
C VAL A 167 -29.78 11.05 -1.20
N THR A 168 -29.87 10.84 0.12
CA THR A 168 -31.13 10.91 0.86
C THR A 168 -31.68 12.34 0.89
N THR A 169 -30.81 13.32 1.12
CA THR A 169 -31.16 14.74 1.15
C THR A 169 -31.67 15.20 -0.20
N LEU A 170 -30.95 14.88 -1.28
CA LEU A 170 -31.38 15.25 -2.63
C LEU A 170 -32.71 14.58 -2.98
N ARG A 171 -32.89 13.29 -2.65
CA ARG A 171 -34.16 12.57 -2.88
C ARG A 171 -35.35 13.26 -2.23
N ALA A 172 -35.20 13.74 -1.00
CA ALA A 172 -36.26 14.47 -0.29
C ALA A 172 -36.58 15.83 -0.94
N LEU A 173 -35.62 16.43 -1.65
CA LEU A 173 -35.78 17.71 -2.33
C LEU A 173 -36.37 17.57 -3.75
N VAL A 174 -36.30 16.39 -4.38
CA VAL A 174 -36.82 16.16 -5.74
C VAL A 174 -38.26 16.68 -5.94
N PRO A 175 -39.24 16.39 -5.05
CA PRO A 175 -40.60 16.91 -5.21
C PRO A 175 -40.66 18.44 -5.23
N GLN A 176 -39.86 19.09 -4.37
CA GLN A 176 -39.78 20.55 -4.30
C GLN A 176 -39.10 21.15 -5.53
N MET A 177 -38.09 20.46 -6.09
CA MET A 177 -37.42 20.86 -7.32
C MET A 177 -38.38 20.81 -8.51
N LEU A 178 -39.17 19.75 -8.64
CA LEU A 178 -40.20 19.63 -9.68
C LEU A 178 -41.28 20.70 -9.53
N ALA A 179 -41.74 20.98 -8.30
CA ALA A 179 -42.71 22.04 -8.04
C ALA A 179 -42.17 23.43 -8.38
N ALA A 180 -40.93 23.73 -8.01
CA ALA A 180 -40.27 24.99 -8.36
C ALA A 180 -40.10 25.15 -9.87
N GLN A 181 -39.76 24.07 -10.57
CA GLN A 181 -39.66 24.07 -12.03
C GLN A 181 -41.01 24.31 -12.70
N ARG A 182 -42.08 23.67 -12.19
CA ARG A 182 -43.45 23.92 -12.66
C ARG A 182 -43.83 25.40 -12.48
N GLN A 183 -43.56 25.97 -11.31
CA GLN A 183 -43.88 27.38 -11.03
C GLN A 183 -43.13 28.32 -11.99
N LYS A 184 -41.84 28.07 -12.24
CA LYS A 184 -41.06 28.85 -13.22
C LYS A 184 -41.68 28.82 -14.62
N ILE A 185 -42.23 27.69 -15.06
CA ILE A 185 -42.90 27.59 -16.36
C ILE A 185 -44.18 28.44 -16.37
N ILE A 186 -44.99 28.33 -15.30
CA ILE A 186 -46.23 29.11 -15.14
C ILE A 186 -45.94 30.61 -15.17
N ASP A 187 -44.98 31.07 -14.37
CA ASP A 187 -44.60 32.48 -14.27
C ASP A 187 -44.17 33.03 -15.65
N ARG A 188 -43.38 32.24 -16.39
CA ARG A 188 -42.86 32.63 -17.72
C ARG A 188 -43.97 32.80 -18.76
N PHE A 189 -45.04 32.01 -18.69
CA PHE A 189 -46.21 32.19 -19.56
C PHE A 189 -47.06 33.39 -19.13
N GLY A 190 -47.18 33.63 -17.82
CA GLY A 190 -47.84 34.81 -17.27
C GLY A 190 -47.18 36.11 -17.76
N ASP A 191 -45.85 36.18 -17.69
CA ASP A 191 -45.06 37.33 -18.18
C ASP A 191 -45.23 37.57 -19.69
N LEU A 192 -45.35 36.50 -20.47
CA LEU A 192 -45.56 36.56 -21.92
C LEU A 192 -47.03 36.80 -22.33
N LYS A 193 -47.96 36.84 -21.36
CA LYS A 193 -49.42 36.88 -21.60
C LYS A 193 -49.90 35.81 -22.59
N ALA A 194 -49.24 34.66 -22.59
CA ALA A 194 -49.59 33.54 -23.45
C ALA A 194 -50.61 32.63 -22.75
N GLU A 195 -51.56 32.07 -23.49
CA GLU A 195 -52.43 31.02 -22.95
C GLU A 195 -51.63 29.76 -22.69
N LEU A 196 -51.73 29.24 -21.47
CA LEU A 196 -51.07 28.02 -21.04
C LEU A 196 -52.11 26.89 -21.03
N ASP A 197 -51.91 25.87 -21.86
CA ASP A 197 -52.71 24.64 -21.85
C ASP A 197 -52.30 23.77 -20.66
N PRO A 198 -53.19 23.55 -19.67
CA PRO A 198 -52.89 22.73 -18.50
C PRO A 198 -52.54 21.28 -18.85
N GLN A 199 -53.16 20.69 -19.89
CA GLN A 199 -52.86 19.31 -20.30
C GLN A 199 -51.45 19.20 -20.88
N ARG A 200 -51.05 20.19 -21.70
CA ARG A 200 -49.68 20.24 -22.26
C ARG A 200 -48.64 20.41 -21.15
N LEU A 201 -48.91 21.25 -20.15
CA LEU A 201 -48.00 21.43 -19.01
C LEU A 201 -47.82 20.14 -18.22
N GLU A 202 -48.90 19.41 -17.92
CA GLU A 202 -48.77 18.13 -17.21
C GLU A 202 -47.97 17.09 -18.03
N GLN A 203 -48.18 17.03 -19.34
CA GLN A 203 -47.40 16.15 -20.22
C GLN A 203 -45.90 16.48 -20.19
N GLU A 204 -45.53 17.76 -20.27
CA GLU A 204 -44.13 18.20 -20.18
C GLU A 204 -43.53 17.93 -18.80
N MET A 205 -44.31 18.10 -17.72
CA MET A 205 -43.86 17.77 -16.36
C MET A 205 -43.61 16.27 -16.18
N VAL A 206 -44.45 15.40 -16.77
CA VAL A 206 -44.22 13.95 -16.79
C VAL A 206 -42.97 13.60 -17.59
N LEU A 207 -42.80 14.21 -18.77
CA LEU A 207 -41.61 14.04 -19.60
C LEU A 207 -40.34 14.51 -18.90
N LEU A 208 -40.40 15.62 -18.17
CA LEU A 208 -39.29 16.13 -17.36
C LEU A 208 -38.96 15.17 -16.22
N ALA A 209 -39.97 14.67 -15.50
CA ALA A 209 -39.78 13.70 -14.43
C ALA A 209 -39.15 12.39 -14.94
N GLN A 210 -39.55 11.94 -16.14
CA GLN A 210 -38.98 10.76 -16.81
C GLN A 210 -37.58 11.02 -17.37
N LYS A 211 -37.35 12.16 -18.02
CA LYS A 211 -36.05 12.52 -18.63
C LYS A 211 -35.01 12.97 -17.61
N SER A 212 -35.45 13.39 -16.43
CA SER A 212 -34.53 13.94 -15.44
C SER A 212 -33.56 12.88 -14.94
N ASP A 213 -33.83 11.58 -15.07
CA ASP A 213 -33.05 10.43 -14.57
C ASP A 213 -32.65 10.51 -13.07
N VAL A 214 -32.96 11.59 -12.35
CA VAL A 214 -32.46 11.85 -10.99
C VAL A 214 -32.85 10.73 -10.05
N ALA A 215 -34.10 10.24 -10.09
CA ALA A 215 -34.53 9.15 -9.24
C ALA A 215 -33.75 7.85 -9.52
N GLU A 216 -33.55 7.52 -10.80
CA GLU A 216 -32.81 6.35 -11.23
C GLU A 216 -31.32 6.44 -10.85
N GLU A 217 -30.69 7.59 -11.09
CA GLU A 217 -29.29 7.85 -10.71
C GLU A 217 -29.10 7.74 -9.19
N LEU A 218 -30.06 8.23 -8.39
CA LEU A 218 -30.03 8.10 -6.93
C LEU A 218 -30.19 6.65 -6.46
N ASP A 219 -30.99 5.84 -7.15
CA ASP A 219 -31.15 4.40 -6.88
C ASP A 219 -29.86 3.63 -7.25
N ARG A 220 -29.26 3.96 -8.40
CA ARG A 220 -27.97 3.39 -8.85
C ARG A 220 -26.83 3.75 -7.89
N LEU A 221 -26.72 5.02 -7.49
CA LEU A 221 -25.77 5.46 -6.47
C LEU A 221 -25.93 4.67 -5.16
N SER A 222 -27.18 4.51 -4.68
CA SER A 222 -27.46 3.73 -3.47
C SER A 222 -27.04 2.27 -3.61
N THR A 223 -27.29 1.68 -4.77
CA THR A 223 -26.90 0.29 -5.09
C THR A 223 -25.38 0.13 -5.07
N HIS A 224 -24.65 1.04 -5.72
CA HIS A 224 -23.19 1.02 -5.74
C HIS A 224 -22.59 1.27 -4.35
N VAL A 225 -23.15 2.18 -3.55
CA VAL A 225 -22.73 2.41 -2.15
C VAL A 225 -22.83 1.12 -1.33
N ASN A 226 -23.94 0.40 -1.44
CA ASN A 226 -24.12 -0.87 -0.73
C ASN A 226 -23.14 -1.94 -1.21
N GLU A 227 -22.86 -1.99 -2.51
CA GLU A 227 -21.91 -2.93 -3.08
C GLU A 227 -20.48 -2.65 -2.63
N VAL A 228 -20.05 -1.38 -2.52
CA VAL A 228 -18.75 -1.03 -1.95
C VAL A 228 -18.62 -1.54 -0.51
N ARG A 229 -19.65 -1.34 0.34
CA ARG A 229 -19.65 -1.87 1.72
C ARG A 229 -19.51 -3.38 1.76
N ARG A 230 -20.21 -4.08 0.85
CA ARG A 230 -20.14 -5.54 0.75
C ARG A 230 -18.73 -6.01 0.41
N VAL A 231 -18.08 -5.36 -0.55
CA VAL A 231 -16.71 -5.70 -0.98
C VAL A 231 -15.68 -5.46 0.14
N LEU A 232 -15.79 -4.33 0.85
CA LEU A 232 -14.93 -4.05 2.01
C LEU A 232 -15.08 -5.10 3.10
N LYS A 233 -16.30 -5.59 3.34
CA LYS A 233 -16.58 -6.61 4.34
C LYS A 233 -16.05 -7.99 3.91
N SER A 234 -16.22 -8.37 2.63
CA SER A 234 -15.75 -9.67 2.14
C SER A 234 -14.23 -9.81 2.15
N GLY A 235 -13.49 -8.71 1.91
CA GLY A 235 -12.04 -8.77 1.72
C GLY A 235 -11.64 -9.60 0.50
N GLY A 236 -10.44 -10.18 0.53
CA GLY A 236 -9.86 -10.88 -0.62
C GLY A 236 -9.26 -9.88 -1.61
N ALA A 237 -9.26 -10.19 -2.91
CA ALA A 237 -8.79 -9.27 -3.96
C ALA A 237 -9.77 -8.11 -4.21
N ALA A 238 -9.96 -7.27 -3.19
CA ALA A 238 -10.96 -6.22 -3.15
C ALA A 238 -10.56 -5.01 -4.01
N GLY A 239 -9.26 -4.70 -4.09
CA GLY A 239 -8.77 -3.48 -4.76
C GLY A 239 -9.32 -3.25 -6.17
N ARG A 240 -9.21 -4.25 -7.07
CA ARG A 240 -9.70 -4.10 -8.46
C ARG A 240 -11.21 -3.91 -8.56
N ARG A 241 -11.96 -4.59 -7.69
CA ARG A 241 -13.43 -4.48 -7.67
C ARG A 241 -13.86 -3.13 -7.11
N LEU A 242 -13.16 -2.63 -6.10
CA LEU A 242 -13.37 -1.29 -5.56
C LEU A 242 -13.04 -0.22 -6.60
N ASP A 243 -11.94 -0.36 -7.36
CA ASP A 243 -11.60 0.55 -8.47
C ASP A 243 -12.72 0.63 -9.51
N PHE A 244 -13.27 -0.51 -9.91
CA PHE A 244 -14.42 -0.55 -10.82
C PHE A 244 -15.65 0.15 -10.23
N LEU A 245 -15.96 -0.09 -8.95
CA LEU A 245 -17.09 0.58 -8.28
C LEU A 245 -16.89 2.09 -8.16
N MET A 246 -15.65 2.58 -8.00
CA MET A 246 -15.36 4.02 -8.03
C MET A 246 -15.65 4.62 -9.40
N GLN A 247 -15.37 3.88 -10.48
CA GLN A 247 -15.70 4.32 -11.85
C GLN A 247 -17.22 4.38 -12.06
N GLU A 248 -17.95 3.35 -11.61
CA GLU A 248 -19.41 3.33 -11.71
C GLU A 248 -20.04 4.45 -10.90
N LEU A 249 -19.64 4.65 -9.63
CA LEU A 249 -20.10 5.79 -8.83
C LEU A 249 -19.81 7.15 -9.50
N ASN A 250 -18.65 7.30 -10.12
CA ASN A 250 -18.29 8.52 -10.84
C ASN A 250 -19.19 8.72 -12.08
N ARG A 251 -19.52 7.64 -12.80
CA ARG A 251 -20.45 7.67 -13.93
C ARG A 251 -21.82 8.17 -13.49
N GLU A 252 -22.39 7.60 -12.44
CA GLU A 252 -23.71 8.01 -11.95
C GLU A 252 -23.69 9.48 -11.45
N ALA A 253 -22.64 9.89 -10.74
CA ALA A 253 -22.48 11.30 -10.32
C ALA A 253 -22.33 12.27 -11.51
N ASN A 254 -21.71 11.85 -12.62
CA ASN A 254 -21.63 12.64 -13.85
C ASN A 254 -22.99 12.75 -14.54
N THR A 255 -23.75 11.66 -14.62
CA THR A 255 -25.10 11.69 -15.20
C THR A 255 -26.02 12.58 -14.38
N LEU A 256 -25.99 12.46 -13.04
CA LEU A 256 -26.74 13.32 -12.12
C LEU A 256 -26.45 14.82 -12.36
N GLY A 257 -25.18 15.17 -12.55
CA GLY A 257 -24.77 16.56 -12.79
C GLY A 257 -25.09 17.07 -14.20
N SER A 258 -24.93 16.24 -15.23
CA SER A 258 -25.17 16.62 -16.63
C SER A 258 -26.64 16.71 -17.01
N LYS A 259 -27.51 15.98 -16.29
CA LYS A 259 -28.98 16.01 -16.45
C LYS A 259 -29.69 16.83 -15.35
N ALA A 260 -28.93 17.60 -14.57
CA ALA A 260 -29.47 18.43 -13.50
C ALA A 260 -30.34 19.57 -14.07
N PHE A 261 -31.61 19.61 -13.66
CA PHE A 261 -32.54 20.70 -13.98
C PHE A 261 -32.67 21.74 -12.85
N ASP A 262 -32.04 21.49 -11.70
CA ASP A 262 -32.05 22.36 -10.52
C ASP A 262 -30.63 22.47 -9.95
N PRO A 263 -30.18 23.66 -9.52
CA PRO A 263 -28.84 23.87 -8.95
C PRO A 263 -28.48 22.93 -7.79
N ARG A 264 -29.47 22.48 -7.01
CA ARG A 264 -29.26 21.54 -5.91
C ARG A 264 -28.74 20.19 -6.39
N SER A 265 -29.19 19.69 -7.55
CA SER A 265 -28.65 18.47 -8.16
C SER A 265 -27.21 18.66 -8.62
N THR A 266 -26.89 19.82 -9.21
CA THR A 266 -25.53 20.15 -9.64
C THR A 266 -24.58 20.17 -8.44
N GLN A 267 -25.00 20.78 -7.32
CA GLN A 267 -24.19 20.83 -6.10
C GLN A 267 -23.98 19.43 -5.51
N ALA A 268 -25.03 18.62 -5.41
CA ALA A 268 -24.92 17.25 -4.93
C ALA A 268 -23.97 16.41 -5.81
N ALA A 269 -24.06 16.54 -7.14
CA ALA A 269 -23.14 15.87 -8.06
C ALA A 269 -21.67 16.26 -7.82
N VAL A 270 -21.40 17.54 -7.55
CA VAL A 270 -20.04 18.01 -7.19
C VAL A 270 -19.58 17.40 -5.86
N ASN A 271 -20.41 17.44 -4.82
CA ASN A 271 -20.09 16.88 -3.51
C ASN A 271 -19.79 15.37 -3.61
N LEU A 272 -20.63 14.62 -4.34
CA LEU A 272 -20.42 13.20 -4.59
C LEU A 272 -19.10 12.93 -5.31
N LYS A 273 -18.75 13.70 -6.35
CA LYS A 273 -17.47 13.54 -7.07
C LYS A 273 -16.26 13.74 -6.17
N VAL A 274 -16.31 14.72 -5.25
CA VAL A 274 -15.23 14.94 -4.28
C VAL A 274 -15.08 13.73 -3.36
N LEU A 275 -16.18 13.20 -2.82
CA LEU A 275 -16.16 12.00 -1.97
C LEU A 275 -15.63 10.77 -2.73
N ILE A 276 -16.03 10.61 -4.00
CA ILE A 276 -15.57 9.50 -4.85
C ILE A 276 -14.07 9.58 -5.12
N GLU A 277 -13.54 10.76 -5.42
CA GLU A 277 -12.10 10.90 -5.69
C GLU A 277 -11.26 10.65 -4.43
N GLN A 278 -11.72 11.14 -3.27
CA GLN A 278 -11.09 10.82 -1.98
C GLN A 278 -11.06 9.32 -1.70
N MET A 279 -12.16 8.62 -1.95
CA MET A 279 -12.20 7.16 -1.79
C MET A 279 -11.30 6.45 -2.79
N ARG A 280 -11.26 6.90 -4.04
CA ARG A 280 -10.45 6.32 -5.11
C ARG A 280 -8.95 6.34 -4.77
N GLU A 281 -8.46 7.43 -4.19
CA GLU A 281 -7.07 7.50 -3.71
C GLU A 281 -6.77 6.42 -2.66
N GLN A 282 -7.68 6.21 -1.71
CA GLN A 282 -7.51 5.19 -0.67
C GLN A 282 -7.62 3.76 -1.20
N VAL A 283 -8.55 3.53 -2.13
CA VAL A 283 -8.77 2.22 -2.77
C VAL A 283 -7.52 1.72 -3.49
N GLN A 284 -6.71 2.61 -4.05
CA GLN A 284 -5.45 2.22 -4.70
C GLN A 284 -4.49 1.51 -3.74
N ASN A 285 -4.57 1.76 -2.43
CA ASN A 285 -3.74 1.12 -1.42
C ASN A 285 -4.36 -0.15 -0.83
N ILE A 286 -5.60 -0.50 -1.18
CA ILE A 286 -6.30 -1.69 -0.67
C ILE A 286 -6.04 -2.92 -1.54
N GLU A 287 -5.55 -3.99 -0.92
CA GLU A 287 -5.44 -5.38 -1.37
C GLU A 287 -6.70 -6.19 -1.05
#